data_AF-A0A1I5LI04-F1
#
_entry.id   AF-A0A1I5LI04-F1
#
_cell.length_a   1.000
_cell.length_b   1.000
_cell.length_c   1.000
_cell.angle_alpha   90.00
_cell.angle_beta   90.00
_cell.angle_gamma   90.00
#
_symmetry.space_group_name_H-M   'P 1'
#
loop_
_entity.id
_entity.type
_entity.pdbx_description
1 polymer ?
#
loop_
_entity_poly.entity_id
_entity_poly.type
_entity_poly.pdbx_seq_one_letter_code
_entity_poly.pdbx_strand_id
1 'polypeptide(L)' 'MDKETYKALLKKANLTNKKLAELLGTHHQTVNNWTARGYPYWLESWLNNYIKAKTLDSVKDVICTDKKAGDE' A
#
# COMPACT_ATOMS: atom_id res chain seq x y z
N MET A 1 -8.70 -9.71 -8.17
CA MET A 1 -7.42 -9.57 -8.89
C MET A 1 -6.79 -10.89 -9.32
N ASP A 2 -6.02 -10.84 -10.40
CA ASP A 2 -5.07 -11.85 -10.85
C ASP A 2 -3.63 -11.56 -10.33
N LYS A 3 -2.68 -12.44 -10.67
CA LYS A 3 -1.27 -12.36 -10.24
C LYS A 3 -0.53 -11.14 -10.77
N GLU A 4 -0.82 -10.71 -11.99
CA GLU A 4 -0.18 -9.55 -12.61
C GLU A 4 -0.68 -8.27 -11.94
N THR A 5 -1.99 -8.15 -11.75
CA THR A 5 -2.60 -7.05 -11.00
C THR A 5 -2.04 -6.96 -9.58
N TYR A 6 -1.91 -8.09 -8.87
CA TYR A 6 -1.31 -8.14 -7.54
C TYR A 6 0.13 -7.61 -7.52
N LYS A 7 0.99 -8.10 -8.43
CA LYS A 7 2.39 -7.65 -8.52
C LYS A 7 2.49 -6.16 -8.84
N ALA A 8 1.64 -5.66 -9.74
CA ALA A 8 1.59 -4.25 -10.10
C ALA A 8 1.21 -3.38 -8.89
N LEU A 9 0.19 -3.78 -8.13
CA LEU A 9 -0.24 -3.06 -6.92
C LEU A 9 0.83 -3.07 -5.83
N LEU A 10 1.48 -4.21 -5.56
CA LEU A 10 2.59 -4.28 -4.61
C LEU A 10 3.75 -3.36 -5.00
N LYS A 11 4.12 -3.34 -6.28
CA LYS A 11 5.18 -2.45 -6.79
C LYS A 11 4.80 -0.98 -6.60
N LYS A 12 3.56 -0.58 -6.95
CA LYS A 12 3.06 0.79 -6.73
C LYS A 12 3.06 1.18 -5.25
N ALA A 13 2.71 0.24 -4.37
CA ALA A 13 2.73 0.47 -2.93
C ALA A 13 4.15 0.50 -2.32
N ASN A 14 5.17 0.10 -3.08
CA ASN A 14 6.53 -0.21 -2.61
C ASN A 14 6.50 -1.22 -1.45
N LEU A 15 5.75 -2.31 -1.61
CA LEU A 15 5.59 -3.36 -0.62
C LEU A 15 6.17 -4.70 -1.12
N THR A 16 6.70 -5.47 -0.17
CA THR A 16 7.04 -6.89 -0.35
C THR A 16 5.97 -7.77 0.29
N ASN A 17 5.90 -9.06 -0.07
CA ASN A 17 4.99 -10.01 0.59
C ASN A 17 5.22 -10.07 2.11
N LYS A 18 6.49 -9.99 2.54
CA LYS A 18 6.84 -9.94 3.96
C LYS A 18 6.26 -8.71 4.63
N LYS A 19 6.45 -7.52 4.03
CA LYS A 19 5.93 -6.28 4.61
C LYS A 19 4.41 -6.23 4.62
N LEU A 20 3.78 -6.75 3.57
CA LEU A 20 2.32 -6.89 3.52
C LEU A 20 1.82 -7.81 4.63
N ALA A 21 2.50 -8.93 4.89
CA ALA A 21 2.14 -9.84 5.97
C ALA A 21 2.20 -9.15 7.34
N GLU A 22 3.27 -8.38 7.61
CA GLU A 22 3.43 -7.57 8.82
C GLU A 22 2.29 -6.55 8.98
N LEU A 23 1.95 -5.81 7.91
CA LEU A 23 0.89 -4.79 7.93
C LEU A 23 -0.50 -5.38 8.19
N LEU A 24 -0.74 -6.59 7.68
CA LEU A 24 -2.01 -7.29 7.83
C LEU A 24 -2.08 -8.13 9.11
N GLY A 25 -1.01 -8.18 9.92
CA GLY A 25 -0.93 -9.02 11.12
C GLY A 25 -1.08 -10.51 10.80
N THR A 26 -0.63 -10.95 9.62
CA THR A 26 -0.72 -12.34 9.18
C THR A 26 0.66 -12.95 8.93
N HIS A 27 0.71 -14.28 8.82
CA HIS A 27 1.95 -14.98 8.56
C HIS A 27 2.39 -14.80 7.09
N HIS A 28 3.70 -14.67 6.85
CA HIS A 28 4.25 -14.52 5.50
C HIS A 28 3.82 -15.65 4.54
N GLN A 29 3.73 -16.89 5.05
CA GLN A 29 3.27 -18.02 4.23
C GLN A 29 1.81 -17.88 3.77
N THR A 30 0.96 -17.21 4.55
CA THR A 30 -0.44 -16.94 4.17
C THR A 30 -0.48 -16.06 2.92
N VAL A 31 0.28 -14.96 2.93
CA VAL A 31 0.39 -14.05 1.79
C VAL A 31 0.98 -14.76 0.57
N ASN A 32 2.02 -15.57 0.78
CA ASN A 32 2.67 -16.30 -0.31
C ASN A 32 1.71 -17.30 -0.98
N ASN A 33 0.84 -17.95 -0.19
CA ASN A 33 -0.11 -18.94 -0.67
C ASN A 33 -1.26 -18.36 -1.50
N TRP A 34 -1.54 -17.05 -1.44
CA TRP A 34 -2.62 -16.45 -2.24
C TRP A 34 -2.38 -16.55 -3.74
N THR A 35 -1.11 -16.61 -4.18
CA THR A 35 -0.79 -16.81 -5.61
C THR A 35 -1.29 -18.16 -6.13
N ALA A 36 -1.40 -19.17 -5.27
CA ALA A 36 -1.85 -20.51 -5.63
C ALA A 36 -3.32 -20.79 -5.25
N ARG A 37 -3.78 -20.24 -4.12
CA ARG A 37 -5.13 -20.49 -3.57
C ARG A 37 -6.16 -19.42 -3.91
N GLY A 38 -5.75 -18.37 -4.60
CA GLY A 38 -6.57 -17.20 -4.87
C GLY A 38 -6.40 -16.12 -3.81
N TYR A 39 -6.74 -14.91 -4.21
CA TYR A 39 -6.58 -13.72 -3.38
C TYR A 39 -7.87 -13.42 -2.60
N PRO A 40 -7.78 -12.91 -1.36
CA PRO A 40 -8.94 -12.40 -0.64
C PRO A 40 -9.64 -11.30 -1.45
N TYR A 41 -10.98 -11.33 -1.49
CA TYR A 41 -11.76 -10.38 -2.31
C TYR A 41 -11.48 -8.91 -1.94
N TRP A 42 -11.18 -8.64 -0.66
CA TRP A 42 -10.91 -7.30 -0.13
C TRP A 42 -9.49 -6.80 -0.39
N LEU A 43 -8.55 -7.68 -0.77
CA LEU A 43 -7.11 -7.36 -0.84
C LEU A 43 -6.82 -6.26 -1.87
N GLU A 44 -7.52 -6.30 -2.99
CA GLU A 44 -7.39 -5.29 -4.04
C GLU A 44 -7.85 -3.91 -3.58
N SER A 45 -8.98 -3.83 -2.86
CA SER A 45 -9.48 -2.58 -2.28
C SER A 45 -8.51 -2.04 -1.21
N TRP A 46 -7.98 -2.93 -0.37
CA TRP A 46 -7.00 -2.57 0.66
C TRP A 46 -5.72 -1.97 0.06
N LEU A 47 -5.14 -2.62 -0.97
CA LEU A 47 -3.93 -2.14 -1.63
C LEU A 47 -4.15 -0.78 -2.32
N ASN A 48 -5.29 -0.59 -2.98
CA ASN A 48 -5.63 0.68 -3.61
C ASN A 48 -5.78 1.82 -2.58
N ASN A 49 -6.41 1.55 -1.44
CA ASN A 49 -6.55 2.54 -0.37
C ASN A 49 -5.21 2.87 0.30
N TYR A 50 -4.35 1.86 0.51
CA TYR A 50 -3.00 2.06 1.01
C TYR A 50 -2.17 2.97 0.08
N ILE A 51 -2.22 2.72 -1.23
CA ILE A 51 -1.53 3.55 -2.23
C ILE A 51 -2.07 4.99 -2.18
N LYS A 52 -3.39 5.17 -2.18
CA LYS A 52 -4.02 6.50 -2.11
C LYS A 52 -3.61 7.27 -0.86
N ALA A 53 -3.63 6.63 0.30
CA ALA A 53 -3.20 7.24 1.55
C ALA A 53 -1.73 7.70 1.47
N LYS A 54 -0.84 6.83 0.98
CA LYS A 54 0.58 7.15 0.81
C LYS A 54 0.83 8.31 -0.17
N THR A 55 0.08 8.36 -1.27
CA THR A 55 0.14 9.48 -2.22
C THR A 55 -0.35 10.77 -1.58
N LEU A 56 -1.44 10.73 -0.82
CA LEU A 56 -1.93 11.91 -0.11
C LEU A 56 -0.90 12.43 0.89
N ASP A 57 -0.22 11.56 1.63
CA ASP A 57 0.84 11.98 2.55
C ASP A 57 2.00 12.64 1.79
N SER A 58 2.43 12.06 0.67
CA SER A 58 3.48 12.67 -0.18
C SER A 58 3.06 14.01 -0.80
N VAL A 59 1.78 14.19 -1.09
CA VAL A 59 1.24 15.41 -1.71
C VAL A 59 0.93 16.47 -0.66
N LYS A 60 0.52 16.11 0.55
CA LYS A 60 0.36 17.05 1.68
C LYS A 60 1.66 17.80 1.94
N ASP A 61 2.81 17.12 1.91
CA ASP A 61 4.10 17.79 2.10
C ASP A 61 4.42 18.83 1.00
N VAL A 62 3.85 18.68 -0.19
CA VAL A 62 4.04 19.60 -1.33
C VAL A 62 3.01 20.74 -1.34
N ILE A 63 1.77 20.47 -0.95
CA ILE A 63 0.65 21.43 -1.01
C ILE A 63 0.50 22.20 0.30
N CYS A 64 0.72 21.55 1.44
CA CYS A 64 0.75 22.17 2.77
C CYS A 64 2.15 22.70 3.12
N THR A 65 2.92 23.17 2.13
CA THR A 65 3.96 24.16 2.40
C THR A 65 3.24 25.43 2.87
N ASP A 66 2.81 25.42 4.13
CA ASP A 66 2.50 26.63 4.85
C ASP A 66 3.75 27.50 4.74
N LYS A 67 3.55 28.58 4.00
CA LYS A 67 4.13 29.88 4.25
C LYS A 67 4.37 29.99 5.77
N LYS A 68 5.55 29.63 6.27
CA LYS A 68 6.14 30.31 7.43
C LYS A 68 6.40 31.74 6.97
N ALA A 69 5.32 32.50 6.80
CA ALA A 69 5.35 33.94 6.93
C ALA A 69 5.76 34.20 8.38
N GLY A 70 6.64 35.18 8.55
CA GLY A 70 7.45 35.37 9.74
C GLY A 70 6.66 35.31 11.04
N ASP A 71 7.24 34.59 11.99
CA ASP A 71 7.20 35.01 13.38
C ASP A 71 8.56 35.63 13.68
N GLU A 72 8.48 36.87 14.17
CA GLU A 72 9.53 37.85 14.47
C GLU A 72 10.66 37.34 15.39
#